data_AF-A0A947JZ14-F1
#
_entry.id   AF-A0A947JZ14-F1
#
_cell.length_a   1.000
_cell.length_b   1.000
_cell.length_c   1.000
_cell.angle_alpha   90.00
_cell.angle_beta   90.00
_cell.angle_gamma   90.00
#
_symmetry.space_group_name_H-M   'P 1'
#
loop_
_entity.id
_entity.type
_entity.pdbx_description
1 polymer ?
#
loop_
_entity_poly.entity_id
_entity_poly.type
_entity_poly.pdbx_seq_one_letter_code
_entity_poly.pdbx_strand_id
1 'polypeptide(L)'
;MTAHIPIIPTKAIELVEGAGLECSHAMLADFAAAGLVKSYALIRETIPVGGTPQQVRDGSVPTELWDRIIEEGKTREAMAGGTVRLAGSDLIGGTPAVRLTGIQFSEGSLLKVLARYRATPAPAAKVSPKAASPAPASPPDAPAPSPIPLKDAIPPGAITISVDQAMLATGIGRTKINQMMKDGTLERRKSGRPGGQQDDDARDNRQDAPAEPWRRVCGGRAPLPWRTTGSHPSPRRCRSPG
;
A
#
# COMPACT_ATOMS: atom_id res chain seq x y z
N MET A 1 2.23 14.20 -25.38
CA MET A 1 2.56 13.22 -24.32
C MET A 1 3.64 13.84 -23.44
N THR A 2 3.52 13.82 -22.10
CA THR A 2 4.62 14.30 -21.23
C THR A 2 5.79 13.34 -21.30
N ALA A 3 6.99 13.85 -21.60
CA ALA A 3 8.21 13.05 -21.62
C ALA A 3 8.46 12.38 -20.27
N HIS A 4 8.95 11.15 -20.29
CA HIS A 4 9.42 10.48 -19.08
C HIS A 4 10.78 11.07 -18.70
N ILE A 5 10.82 11.82 -17.60
CA ILE A 5 12.05 12.30 -16.98
C ILE A 5 12.34 11.36 -15.79
N PRO A 6 13.35 10.48 -15.89
CA PRO A 6 13.82 9.70 -14.77
C PRO A 6 14.66 10.56 -13.82
N ILE A 7 14.49 10.34 -12.53
CA ILE A 7 15.33 10.91 -11.47
C ILE A 7 15.88 9.81 -10.57
N ILE A 8 17.11 10.00 -10.10
CA ILE A 8 17.75 9.11 -9.13
C ILE A 8 17.05 9.20 -7.76
N PRO A 9 17.18 8.19 -6.89
CA PRO A 9 16.45 8.16 -5.61
C PRO A 9 16.79 9.34 -4.70
N THR A 10 18.04 9.81 -4.68
CA THR A 10 18.45 11.00 -3.89
C THR A 10 17.62 12.24 -4.23
N LYS A 11 17.49 12.57 -5.52
CA LYS A 11 16.66 13.69 -5.98
C LYS A 11 15.17 13.45 -5.70
N ALA A 12 14.71 12.20 -5.76
CA ALA A 12 13.32 11.87 -5.41
C ALA A 12 13.06 12.06 -3.90
N ILE A 13 14.02 11.73 -3.03
CA ILE A 13 13.98 12.01 -1.58
C ILE A 13 13.94 13.51 -1.33
N GLU A 14 14.85 14.30 -1.94
CA GLU A 14 14.88 15.76 -1.82
C GLU A 14 13.53 16.41 -2.17
N LEU A 15 12.83 15.89 -3.20
CA LEU A 15 11.49 16.36 -3.58
C LEU A 15 10.41 16.03 -2.54
N VAL A 16 10.50 14.88 -1.88
CA VAL A 16 9.57 14.44 -0.81
C VAL A 16 9.83 15.22 0.48
N GLU A 17 11.10 15.37 0.88
CA GLU A 17 11.53 16.18 2.04
C GLU A 17 11.15 17.65 1.84
N GLY A 18 11.42 18.20 0.65
CA GLY A 18 10.99 19.53 0.24
C GLY A 18 9.47 19.69 0.12
N ALA A 19 8.68 18.63 0.29
CA ALA A 19 7.23 18.68 0.43
C ALA A 19 6.74 18.65 1.89
N GLY A 20 7.64 18.61 2.87
CA GLY A 20 7.30 18.50 4.29
C GLY A 20 6.80 17.12 4.69
N LEU A 21 7.16 16.09 3.92
CA LEU A 21 6.78 14.71 4.19
C LEU A 21 7.93 13.99 4.89
N GLU A 22 7.70 13.64 6.16
CA GLU A 22 8.62 12.86 6.99
C GLU A 22 8.81 11.42 6.45
N CYS A 23 9.90 10.78 6.87
CA CYS A 23 10.21 9.37 6.51
C CYS A 23 10.23 9.12 4.99
N SER A 24 10.75 10.06 4.21
CA SER A 24 10.74 10.11 2.73
C SER A 24 11.14 8.82 2.01
N HIS A 25 12.07 8.05 2.58
CA HIS A 25 12.47 6.75 2.04
C HIS A 25 11.33 5.71 2.08
N ALA A 26 10.57 5.65 3.17
CA ALA A 26 9.43 4.76 3.31
C ALA A 26 8.28 5.25 2.42
N MET A 27 7.92 6.53 2.50
CA MET A 27 6.85 7.10 1.68
C MET A 27 7.08 6.92 0.17
N LEU A 28 8.31 7.07 -0.32
CA LEU A 28 8.63 6.89 -1.73
C LEU A 28 8.53 5.41 -2.16
N ALA A 29 8.85 4.46 -1.28
CA ALA A 29 8.62 3.03 -1.53
C ALA A 29 7.12 2.68 -1.50
N ASP A 30 6.37 3.20 -0.51
CA ASP A 30 4.92 3.00 -0.39
C ASP A 30 4.18 3.56 -1.62
N PHE A 31 4.60 4.73 -2.14
CA PHE A 31 4.05 5.29 -3.37
C PHE A 31 4.38 4.47 -4.61
N ALA A 32 5.51 3.76 -4.63
CA ALA A 32 5.90 2.89 -5.74
C ALA A 32 5.14 1.54 -5.67
N ALA A 33 5.02 0.95 -4.47
CA ALA A 33 4.21 -0.23 -4.19
C ALA A 33 2.71 0.00 -4.51
N ALA A 34 2.17 1.16 -4.14
CA ALA A 34 0.81 1.56 -4.48
C ALA A 34 0.61 1.97 -5.97
N GLY A 35 1.65 1.89 -6.81
CA GLY A 35 1.61 2.26 -8.23
C GLY A 35 1.36 3.74 -8.51
N LEU A 36 1.47 4.61 -7.49
CA LEU A 36 1.24 6.05 -7.59
C LEU A 36 2.42 6.77 -8.27
N VAL A 37 3.63 6.27 -8.07
CA VAL A 37 4.87 6.75 -8.70
C VAL A 37 5.42 5.66 -9.60
N LYS A 38 5.68 5.99 -10.87
CA LYS A 38 6.32 5.04 -11.79
C LYS A 38 7.80 4.94 -11.50
N SER A 39 8.29 3.71 -11.36
CA SER A 39 9.69 3.40 -11.08
C SER A 39 10.28 2.44 -12.12
N TYR A 40 11.56 2.58 -12.37
CA TYR A 40 12.33 1.88 -13.39
C TYR A 40 13.65 1.40 -12.78
N ALA A 41 14.26 0.37 -13.36
CA ALA A 41 15.61 -0.05 -13.04
C ALA A 41 16.43 -0.15 -14.33
N LEU A 42 17.66 0.39 -14.31
CA LEU A 42 18.60 0.27 -15.43
C LEU A 42 18.81 -1.20 -15.83
N ILE A 43 18.85 -2.09 -14.83
CA ILE A 43 18.85 -3.55 -15.02
C ILE A 43 17.88 -4.19 -14.04
N ARG A 44 16.98 -5.04 -14.57
CA ARG A 44 16.17 -6.00 -13.82
C ARG A 44 16.52 -7.41 -14.30
N GLU A 45 17.17 -8.19 -13.46
CA GLU A 45 17.46 -9.60 -13.69
C GLU A 45 16.50 -10.45 -12.85
N THR A 46 15.79 -11.39 -13.48
CA THR A 46 14.87 -12.33 -12.83
C THR A 46 15.38 -13.75 -13.05
N ILE A 47 15.60 -14.49 -11.97
CA ILE A 47 16.06 -15.88 -11.99
C ILE A 47 14.89 -16.75 -11.54
N PRO A 48 14.15 -17.36 -12.47
CA PRO A 48 13.05 -18.27 -12.16
C PRO A 48 13.57 -19.61 -11.61
N VAL A 49 12.76 -20.26 -10.78
CA VAL A 49 13.11 -21.58 -10.20
C VAL A 49 13.27 -22.60 -11.32
N GLY A 50 14.48 -23.15 -11.48
CA GLY A 50 14.81 -24.14 -12.51
C GLY A 50 14.87 -23.63 -13.96
N GLY A 51 14.82 -22.31 -14.19
CA GLY A 51 14.88 -21.71 -15.53
C GLY A 51 16.10 -20.83 -15.77
N THR A 52 16.22 -20.30 -16.99
CA THR A 52 17.32 -19.39 -17.35
C THR A 52 17.08 -17.97 -16.80
N PRO A 53 18.14 -17.27 -16.33
CA PRO A 53 18.04 -15.86 -15.97
C PRO A 53 17.52 -14.99 -17.13
N GLN A 54 16.55 -14.14 -16.85
CA GLN A 54 16.03 -13.15 -17.79
C GLN A 54 16.49 -11.75 -17.39
N GLN A 55 17.21 -11.06 -18.28
CA GLN A 55 17.64 -9.69 -18.06
C GLN A 55 16.79 -8.72 -18.91
N VAL A 56 16.18 -7.73 -18.25
CA VAL A 56 15.51 -6.59 -18.88
C VAL A 56 16.29 -5.33 -18.54
N ARG A 57 16.61 -4.52 -19.55
CA ARG A 57 17.23 -3.19 -19.37
C ARG A 57 16.17 -2.10 -19.37
N ASP A 58 16.40 -1.05 -18.59
CA ASP A 58 15.52 0.13 -18.46
C ASP A 58 14.05 -0.24 -18.18
N GLY A 59 13.86 -1.37 -17.48
CA GLY A 59 12.57 -2.00 -17.25
C GLY A 59 11.83 -1.32 -16.11
N SER A 60 10.50 -1.17 -16.26
CA SER A 60 9.65 -0.78 -15.13
C SER A 60 9.80 -1.80 -13.99
N VAL A 61 9.91 -1.31 -12.76
CA VAL A 61 9.84 -2.13 -11.55
C VAL A 61 8.35 -2.34 -11.24
N PRO A 62 7.83 -3.59 -11.24
CA PRO A 62 6.44 -3.87 -10.88
C PRO A 62 6.14 -3.57 -9.41
N THR A 63 4.87 -3.36 -9.09
CA THR A 63 4.36 -3.09 -7.75
C THR A 63 4.70 -4.21 -6.77
N GLU A 64 4.61 -5.46 -7.21
CA GLU A 64 4.85 -6.67 -6.42
C GLU A 64 6.33 -6.82 -6.02
N LEU A 65 7.25 -6.21 -6.79
CA LEU A 65 8.66 -6.14 -6.39
C LEU A 65 8.89 -5.07 -5.33
N TRP A 66 8.12 -3.99 -5.33
CA TRP A 66 8.20 -2.98 -4.26
C TRP A 66 7.65 -3.49 -2.95
N ASP A 67 6.53 -4.22 -2.96
CA ASP A 67 6.03 -4.92 -1.78
C ASP A 67 7.14 -5.82 -1.18
N ARG A 68 7.79 -6.64 -2.00
CA ARG A 68 8.95 -7.45 -1.56
C ARG A 68 10.15 -6.64 -1.08
N ILE A 69 10.47 -5.48 -1.67
CA ILE A 69 11.56 -4.61 -1.19
C ILE A 69 11.24 -4.12 0.23
N ILE A 70 9.98 -3.79 0.51
CA ILE A 70 9.51 -3.32 1.82
C ILE A 70 9.51 -4.48 2.82
N GLU A 71 8.93 -5.63 2.46
CA GLU A 71 8.88 -6.84 3.29
C GLU A 71 10.26 -7.40 3.65
N GLU A 72 11.20 -7.44 2.68
CA GLU A 72 12.59 -7.88 2.90
C GLU A 72 13.45 -6.78 3.58
N GLY A 73 12.89 -5.61 3.92
CA GLY A 73 13.58 -4.53 4.62
C GLY A 73 14.62 -3.78 3.78
N LYS A 74 14.58 -3.92 2.45
CA LYS A 74 15.61 -3.44 1.51
C LYS A 74 15.35 -2.05 0.93
N THR A 75 14.32 -1.36 1.42
CA THR A 75 14.02 0.03 1.04
C THR A 75 15.23 0.96 1.08
N ARG A 76 16.09 0.86 2.11
CA ARG A 76 17.30 1.70 2.19
C ARG A 76 18.33 1.39 1.10
N GLU A 77 18.47 0.13 0.69
CA GLU A 77 19.35 -0.28 -0.41
C GLU A 77 18.81 0.20 -1.76
N ALA A 78 17.49 0.14 -1.95
CA ALA A 78 16.80 0.69 -3.12
C ALA A 78 17.03 2.20 -3.26
N MET A 79 16.88 2.93 -2.15
CA MET A 79 17.05 4.39 -2.11
C MET A 79 18.51 4.85 -2.13
N ALA A 80 19.49 3.96 -1.91
CA ALA A 80 20.90 4.29 -2.10
C ALA A 80 21.32 4.31 -3.59
N GLY A 81 20.41 3.98 -4.53
CA GLY A 81 20.71 3.88 -5.97
C GLY A 81 21.58 2.67 -6.34
N GLY A 82 21.79 1.74 -5.40
CA GLY A 82 22.66 0.59 -5.56
C GLY A 82 22.05 -0.58 -6.33
N THR A 83 22.38 -1.80 -5.91
CA THR A 83 21.80 -3.05 -6.43
C THR A 83 21.04 -3.77 -5.34
N VAL A 84 19.72 -3.81 -5.44
CA VAL A 84 18.86 -4.58 -4.55
C VAL A 84 18.82 -6.03 -4.99
N ARG A 85 18.96 -6.95 -4.04
CA ARG A 85 18.83 -8.41 -4.27
C ARG A 85 17.67 -8.97 -3.47
N LEU A 86 16.65 -9.48 -4.15
CA LEU A 86 15.48 -10.12 -3.56
C LEU A 86 15.63 -11.65 -3.68
N ALA A 87 15.54 -12.37 -2.56
CA ALA A 87 15.88 -13.79 -2.49
C ALA A 87 14.78 -14.70 -3.06
N GLY A 88 15.11 -15.65 -3.93
CA GLY A 88 14.13 -16.62 -4.44
C GLY A 88 13.74 -17.66 -3.39
N SER A 89 12.69 -18.42 -3.68
CA SER A 89 12.38 -19.68 -2.99
C SER A 89 12.75 -20.85 -3.89
N ASP A 90 13.50 -21.81 -3.37
CA ASP A 90 13.96 -22.99 -4.12
C ASP A 90 12.85 -24.05 -4.34
N LEU A 91 11.64 -23.81 -3.81
CA LEU A 91 10.49 -24.69 -3.99
C LEU A 91 9.98 -24.63 -5.44
N ILE A 92 9.47 -25.75 -5.96
CA ILE A 92 8.84 -25.79 -7.29
C ILE A 92 7.62 -24.85 -7.29
N GLY A 93 7.59 -23.88 -8.20
CA GLY A 93 6.59 -22.81 -8.22
C GLY A 93 6.83 -21.68 -7.20
N GLY A 94 7.99 -21.68 -6.53
CA GLY A 94 8.41 -20.64 -5.59
C GLY A 94 8.66 -19.27 -6.24
N THR A 95 8.79 -18.24 -5.41
CA THR A 95 9.08 -16.88 -5.85
C THR A 95 10.45 -16.80 -6.54
N PRO A 96 10.57 -16.12 -7.69
CA PRO A 96 11.87 -15.98 -8.37
C PRO A 96 12.83 -15.12 -7.55
N ALA A 97 14.13 -15.37 -7.68
CA ALA A 97 15.14 -14.43 -7.21
C ALA A 97 15.22 -13.25 -8.19
N VAL A 98 15.37 -12.04 -7.67
CA VAL A 98 15.38 -10.82 -8.52
C VAL A 98 16.52 -9.90 -8.10
N ARG A 99 17.18 -9.31 -9.09
CA ARG A 99 18.19 -8.27 -8.90
C ARG A 99 17.77 -7.00 -9.64
N LEU A 100 17.74 -5.88 -8.93
CA LEU A 100 17.42 -4.56 -9.45
C LEU A 100 18.63 -3.65 -9.27
N THR A 101 19.15 -3.07 -10.34
CA THR A 101 20.30 -2.15 -10.30
C THR A 101 19.91 -0.79 -10.86
N GLY A 102 20.27 0.28 -10.14
CA GLY A 102 20.03 1.66 -10.58
C GLY A 102 18.53 1.98 -10.66
N ILE A 103 17.84 1.93 -9.53
CA ILE A 103 16.43 2.30 -9.44
C ILE A 103 16.27 3.81 -9.71
N GLN A 104 15.27 4.17 -10.49
CA GLN A 104 14.92 5.53 -10.88
C GLN A 104 13.40 5.73 -10.76
N PHE A 105 12.98 6.96 -10.49
CA PHE A 105 11.56 7.35 -10.39
C PHE A 105 11.19 8.33 -11.49
N SER A 106 9.93 8.33 -11.93
CA SER A 106 9.45 9.33 -12.86
C SER A 106 9.07 10.62 -12.11
N GLU A 107 9.86 11.68 -12.30
CA GLU A 107 9.69 12.98 -11.66
C GLU A 107 8.26 13.54 -11.83
N GLY A 108 7.74 13.49 -13.06
CA GLY A 108 6.38 13.93 -13.38
C GLY A 108 5.26 13.09 -12.75
N SER A 109 5.53 11.88 -12.25
CA SER A 109 4.57 11.12 -11.43
C SER A 109 4.69 11.49 -9.96
N LEU A 110 5.92 11.60 -9.44
CA LEU A 110 6.18 12.00 -8.06
C LEU A 110 5.61 13.40 -7.76
N LEU A 111 5.87 14.39 -8.60
CA LEU A 111 5.32 15.75 -8.44
C LEU A 111 3.78 15.78 -8.42
N LYS A 112 3.11 14.91 -9.19
CA LYS A 112 1.64 14.79 -9.17
C LYS A 112 1.11 14.19 -7.88
N VAL A 113 1.84 13.25 -7.28
CA VAL A 113 1.50 12.68 -5.97
C VAL A 113 1.73 13.73 -4.88
N LEU A 114 2.91 14.36 -4.84
CA LEU A 114 3.26 15.40 -3.86
C LEU A 114 2.29 16.60 -3.90
N ALA A 115 1.82 17.01 -5.08
CA ALA A 115 0.81 18.06 -5.21
C ALA A 115 -0.51 17.71 -4.51
N ARG A 116 -0.93 16.42 -4.50
CA ARG A 116 -2.14 15.98 -3.79
C ARG A 116 -1.94 15.99 -2.27
N TYR A 117 -0.79 15.52 -1.80
CA TYR A 117 -0.48 15.54 -0.37
C TYR A 117 -0.36 16.97 0.17
N ARG A 118 0.28 17.89 -0.56
CA ARG A 118 0.33 19.32 -0.22
C ARG A 118 -1.04 20.02 -0.27
N ALA A 119 -1.94 19.59 -1.15
CA ALA A 119 -3.28 20.16 -1.29
C ALA A 119 -4.31 19.57 -0.32
N THR A 120 -3.93 18.57 0.49
CA THR A 120 -4.83 17.98 1.49
C THR A 120 -4.74 18.83 2.76
N PRO A 121 -5.78 19.59 3.15
CA PRO A 121 -5.81 20.19 4.48
C PRO A 121 -5.78 19.06 5.50
N ALA A 122 -4.84 19.12 6.45
CA ALA A 122 -4.78 18.16 7.53
C ALA A 122 -6.16 18.08 8.21
N PRO A 123 -6.71 16.87 8.46
CA PRO A 123 -8.01 16.75 9.11
C PRO A 123 -7.92 17.45 10.47
N ALA A 124 -8.69 18.53 10.63
CA ALA A 124 -8.63 19.38 11.80
C ALA A 124 -8.76 18.53 13.07
N ALA A 125 -7.82 18.69 14.00
CA ALA A 125 -7.92 18.07 15.31
C ALA A 125 -9.28 18.39 15.92
N LYS A 126 -9.89 17.42 16.61
CA LYS A 126 -11.23 17.55 17.20
C LYS A 126 -11.28 18.66 18.26
N VAL A 127 -11.52 19.89 17.84
CA VAL A 127 -11.94 20.96 18.75
C VAL A 127 -13.41 20.71 19.08
N SER A 128 -13.68 20.30 20.30
CA SER A 128 -15.06 20.13 20.79
C SER A 128 -15.69 21.51 20.96
N PRO A 129 -16.79 21.85 20.26
CA PRO A 129 -17.45 23.13 20.44
C PRO A 129 -18.41 23.06 21.63
N LYS A 130 -18.27 23.97 22.60
CA LYS A 130 -19.34 24.24 23.58
C LYS A 130 -19.44 25.73 23.88
N ALA A 131 -20.44 26.35 23.22
CA ALA A 131 -21.35 27.43 23.67
C ALA A 131 -20.82 28.59 24.54
N ALA A 132 -21.26 29.84 24.37
CA ALA A 132 -22.11 30.49 23.35
C ALA A 132 -22.10 32.01 23.61
N SER A 133 -22.51 32.83 22.64
CA SER A 133 -23.10 34.16 22.88
C SER A 133 -23.98 34.58 21.69
N PRO A 134 -25.03 35.41 21.87
CA PRO A 134 -26.19 35.43 20.97
C PRO A 134 -26.12 36.45 19.81
N ALA A 135 -26.99 36.24 18.82
CA ALA A 135 -27.26 37.16 17.71
C ALA A 135 -28.02 38.43 18.16
N PRO A 136 -28.22 39.43 17.26
CA PRO A 136 -29.52 39.43 16.56
C PRO A 136 -29.53 39.98 15.10
N ALA A 137 -30.70 39.79 14.47
CA ALA A 137 -31.28 40.50 13.32
C ALA A 137 -30.84 40.19 11.86
N SER A 138 -31.86 40.11 10.99
CA SER A 138 -31.87 39.82 9.54
C SER A 138 -32.44 41.06 8.78
N PRO A 139 -32.87 41.02 7.48
CA PRO A 139 -32.62 40.14 6.32
C PRO A 139 -31.95 41.01 5.18
N PRO A 140 -32.22 40.97 3.85
CA PRO A 140 -32.91 40.01 2.95
C PRO A 140 -32.16 39.67 1.62
N ASP A 141 -32.91 39.04 0.70
CA ASP A 141 -32.80 38.97 -0.77
C ASP A 141 -31.51 38.51 -1.50
N ALA A 142 -31.53 37.23 -1.90
CA ALA A 142 -31.11 36.76 -3.22
C ALA A 142 -31.85 35.45 -3.57
N PRO A 143 -32.31 35.23 -4.82
CA PRO A 143 -33.05 34.02 -5.19
C PRO A 143 -32.15 32.78 -5.21
N ALA A 144 -32.61 31.69 -4.58
CA ALA A 144 -31.88 30.43 -4.55
C ALA A 144 -31.81 29.80 -5.96
N PRO A 145 -30.63 29.36 -6.45
CA PRO A 145 -30.54 28.51 -7.62
C PRO A 145 -31.19 27.16 -7.32
N SER A 146 -32.00 26.68 -8.27
CA SER A 146 -32.82 25.47 -8.15
C SER A 146 -32.03 24.23 -7.70
N PRO A 147 -32.60 23.35 -6.86
CA PRO A 147 -31.96 22.08 -6.52
C PRO A 147 -31.67 21.26 -7.79
N ILE A 148 -30.39 20.94 -7.98
CA ILE A 148 -29.97 19.97 -8.99
C ILE A 148 -30.67 18.64 -8.66
N PRO A 149 -31.34 17.96 -9.62
CA PRO A 149 -31.94 16.67 -9.34
C PRO A 149 -30.87 15.63 -8.96
N LEU A 150 -30.78 15.31 -7.67
CA LEU A 150 -29.92 14.23 -7.18
C LEU A 150 -30.40 12.91 -7.77
N LYS A 151 -29.60 12.35 -8.67
CA LYS A 151 -29.81 11.01 -9.25
C LYS A 151 -29.75 9.87 -8.24
N ASP A 152 -29.37 10.18 -6.99
CA ASP A 152 -29.13 9.24 -5.89
C ASP A 152 -30.18 9.30 -4.77
N ALA A 153 -31.26 10.08 -4.95
CA ALA A 153 -32.36 10.13 -3.98
C ALA A 153 -33.03 8.75 -3.83
N ILE A 154 -33.11 8.25 -2.59
CA ILE A 154 -33.81 6.99 -2.29
C ILE A 154 -35.31 7.18 -2.61
N PRO A 155 -35.91 6.34 -3.47
CA PRO A 155 -37.32 6.47 -3.78
C PRO A 155 -38.17 6.13 -2.54
N PRO A 156 -39.23 6.91 -2.23
CA PRO A 156 -40.07 6.66 -1.07
C PRO A 156 -40.74 5.28 -1.21
N GLY A 157 -40.58 4.43 -0.19
CA GLY A 157 -41.04 3.05 -0.19
C GLY A 157 -40.01 2.00 -0.66
N ALA A 158 -38.76 2.38 -0.94
CA ALA A 158 -37.70 1.42 -1.27
C ALA A 158 -37.34 0.51 -0.09
N ILE A 159 -37.64 -0.79 -0.21
CA ILE A 159 -37.29 -1.83 0.78
C ILE A 159 -35.80 -2.21 0.69
N THR A 160 -35.17 -2.03 -0.48
CA THR A 160 -33.75 -2.29 -0.72
C THR A 160 -33.07 -1.08 -1.33
N ILE A 161 -31.93 -0.67 -0.76
CA ILE A 161 -31.11 0.46 -1.23
C ILE A 161 -29.67 0.00 -1.49
N SER A 162 -28.92 0.72 -2.32
CA SER A 162 -27.49 0.43 -2.52
C SER A 162 -26.68 0.76 -1.26
N VAL A 163 -25.47 0.18 -1.14
CA VAL A 163 -24.56 0.51 -0.02
C VAL A 163 -24.20 1.99 -0.04
N ASP A 164 -24.01 2.59 -1.21
CA ASP A 164 -23.65 3.99 -1.35
C ASP A 164 -24.84 4.91 -1.00
N GLN A 165 -26.08 4.52 -1.34
CA GLN A 165 -27.30 5.19 -0.87
C GLN A 165 -27.47 5.08 0.65
N ALA A 166 -27.18 3.92 1.25
CA ALA A 166 -27.20 3.75 2.69
C ALA A 166 -26.15 4.63 3.39
N MET A 167 -24.95 4.79 2.81
CA MET A 167 -23.93 5.73 3.29
C MET A 167 -24.43 7.17 3.26
N LEU A 168 -25.05 7.60 2.15
CA LEU A 168 -25.57 8.96 1.99
C LEU A 168 -26.74 9.27 2.93
N ALA A 169 -27.67 8.33 3.11
CA ALA A 169 -28.87 8.53 3.93
C ALA A 169 -28.61 8.45 5.45
N THR A 170 -27.60 7.69 5.89
CA THR A 170 -27.31 7.51 7.32
C THR A 170 -26.09 8.28 7.80
N GLY A 171 -25.23 8.77 6.90
CA GLY A 171 -23.92 9.33 7.22
C GLY A 171 -22.92 8.29 7.77
N ILE A 172 -23.25 7.00 7.73
CA ILE A 172 -22.42 5.91 8.29
C ILE A 172 -21.42 5.44 7.23
N GLY A 173 -20.14 5.37 7.60
CA GLY A 173 -19.09 4.87 6.72
C GLY A 173 -19.25 3.39 6.35
N ARG A 174 -18.86 3.05 5.11
CA ARG A 174 -18.96 1.71 4.48
C ARG A 174 -18.57 0.54 5.39
N THR A 175 -17.50 0.69 6.18
CA THR A 175 -17.04 -0.35 7.12
C THR A 175 -18.08 -0.70 8.17
N LYS A 176 -18.80 0.29 8.71
CA LYS A 176 -19.83 0.08 9.75
C LYS A 176 -21.14 -0.43 9.14
N ILE A 177 -21.46 -0.09 7.89
CA ILE A 177 -22.56 -0.73 7.14
C ILE A 177 -22.25 -2.22 6.88
N ASN A 178 -21.02 -2.53 6.44
CA ASN A 178 -20.58 -3.92 6.29
C ASN A 178 -20.56 -4.69 7.62
N GLN A 179 -20.24 -4.01 8.73
CA GLN A 179 -20.34 -4.59 10.08
C GLN A 179 -21.80 -4.93 10.41
N MET A 180 -22.73 -3.99 10.21
CA MET A 180 -24.16 -4.23 10.41
C MET A 180 -24.74 -5.34 9.50
N MET A 181 -24.15 -5.59 8.32
CA MET A 181 -24.49 -6.76 7.48
C MET A 181 -23.97 -8.09 8.05
N LYS A 182 -22.83 -8.09 8.75
CA LYS A 182 -22.30 -9.29 9.42
C LYS A 182 -23.01 -9.58 10.74
N ASP A 183 -23.39 -8.53 11.46
CA ASP A 183 -24.06 -8.61 12.76
C ASP A 183 -25.57 -8.95 12.62
N GLY A 184 -26.08 -9.13 11.39
CA GLY A 184 -27.47 -9.49 11.09
C GLY A 184 -28.47 -8.33 11.04
N THR A 185 -28.05 -7.12 11.42
CA THR A 185 -28.90 -5.91 11.45
C THR A 185 -29.30 -5.42 10.05
N LEU A 186 -28.57 -5.78 9.00
CA LEU A 186 -28.90 -5.47 7.60
C LEU A 186 -28.80 -6.74 6.72
N GLU A 187 -29.87 -7.08 5.99
CA GLU A 187 -29.82 -8.18 5.02
C GLU A 187 -29.14 -7.78 3.70
N ARG A 188 -28.21 -8.61 3.22
CA ARG A 188 -27.60 -8.45 1.89
C ARG A 188 -28.37 -9.27 0.84
N ARG A 189 -29.30 -8.63 0.13
CA ARG A 189 -29.95 -9.22 -1.06
C ARG A 189 -29.11 -9.02 -2.33
N LYS A 190 -28.90 -10.08 -3.10
CA LYS A 190 -28.25 -10.05 -4.43
C LYS A 190 -29.31 -9.74 -5.50
N SER A 191 -29.34 -8.51 -6.00
CA SER A 191 -30.17 -8.12 -7.15
C SER A 191 -29.60 -8.63 -8.48
N GLY A 192 -29.79 -9.93 -8.76
CA GLY A 192 -29.50 -10.51 -10.07
C GLY A 192 -30.61 -10.24 -11.09
N ARG A 193 -30.26 -10.15 -12.38
CA ARG A 193 -31.25 -10.30 -13.46
C ARG A 193 -31.93 -11.68 -13.33
N PRO A 194 -33.25 -11.80 -13.56
CA PRO A 194 -33.88 -13.10 -13.75
C PRO A 194 -33.48 -13.66 -15.13
N GLY A 195 -33.00 -14.91 -15.17
CA GLY A 195 -32.60 -15.59 -16.40
C GLY A 195 -31.32 -16.39 -16.23
N GLY A 196 -31.45 -17.68 -15.92
CA GLY A 196 -30.33 -18.58 -15.63
C GLY A 196 -30.72 -19.59 -14.55
N GLN A 197 -31.61 -20.52 -14.92
CA GLN A 197 -32.06 -21.63 -14.08
C GLN A 197 -31.10 -22.82 -14.25
N GLN A 198 -31.09 -23.71 -13.25
CA GLN A 198 -30.39 -25.01 -13.18
C GLN A 198 -28.85 -24.96 -12.97
N ASP A 199 -28.24 -25.84 -12.17
CA ASP A 199 -28.78 -27.02 -11.45
C ASP A 199 -28.39 -27.02 -9.95
N ASP A 200 -29.27 -27.57 -9.12
CA ASP A 200 -28.91 -28.16 -7.83
C ASP A 200 -28.15 -29.47 -8.08
N ASP A 201 -26.98 -29.68 -7.45
CA ASP A 201 -26.71 -30.99 -6.83
C ASP A 201 -25.54 -31.04 -5.83
N ALA A 202 -25.82 -31.76 -4.76
CA ALA A 202 -24.96 -32.37 -3.72
C ALA A 202 -23.42 -32.19 -3.71
N ARG A 203 -22.92 -31.61 -2.60
CA ARG A 203 -22.02 -32.29 -1.62
C ARG A 203 -21.92 -31.44 -0.35
N ASP A 204 -22.41 -31.94 0.80
CA ASP A 204 -21.64 -32.72 1.79
C ASP A 204 -20.20 -32.18 2.01
N ASN A 205 -19.63 -31.85 3.18
CA ASN A 205 -19.99 -31.80 4.61
C ASN A 205 -18.65 -31.82 5.37
N ARG A 206 -18.58 -31.25 6.58
CA ARG A 206 -17.51 -31.43 7.62
C ARG A 206 -16.06 -30.99 7.32
N GLN A 207 -15.67 -29.86 7.93
CA GLN A 207 -14.84 -29.77 9.17
C GLN A 207 -14.54 -28.27 9.39
N ASP A 208 -14.90 -27.57 10.46
CA ASP A 208 -14.73 -27.83 11.91
C ASP A 208 -13.28 -28.12 12.34
N ALA A 209 -12.49 -27.05 12.50
CA ALA A 209 -11.39 -26.90 13.46
C ALA A 209 -11.08 -25.38 13.64
N PRO A 210 -10.50 -24.92 14.78
CA PRO A 210 -10.83 -23.61 15.33
C PRO A 210 -9.78 -22.51 15.13
N ALA A 211 -10.18 -21.29 15.50
CA ALA A 211 -9.31 -20.13 15.62
C ALA A 211 -8.32 -20.25 16.80
N GLU A 212 -7.11 -19.74 16.63
CA GLU A 212 -6.28 -19.19 17.71
C GLU A 212 -5.39 -18.03 17.21
N PRO A 213 -4.92 -17.12 18.09
CA PRO A 213 -4.62 -15.74 17.70
C PRO A 213 -3.13 -15.35 17.83
N TRP A 214 -2.51 -14.88 16.74
CA TRP A 214 -1.18 -14.27 16.82
C TRP A 214 -1.24 -12.79 17.23
N ARG A 215 -1.06 -12.53 18.52
CA ARG A 215 -0.59 -11.21 19.02
C ARG A 215 0.94 -11.13 18.90
N ARG A 216 1.45 -10.08 18.26
CA ARG A 216 2.69 -9.36 18.64
C ARG A 216 2.42 -7.87 18.38
N VAL A 217 2.27 -7.00 19.38
CA VAL A 217 3.26 -6.58 20.41
C VAL A 217 4.48 -5.94 19.77
N CYS A 218 4.46 -4.60 19.75
CA CYS A 218 5.62 -3.77 19.45
C CYS A 218 6.55 -3.70 20.68
N GLY A 219 7.86 -3.64 20.43
CA GLY A 219 8.86 -3.17 21.41
C GLY A 219 9.67 -4.26 22.12
N GLY A 220 10.99 -4.10 22.16
CA GLY A 220 11.88 -4.96 22.97
C GLY A 220 13.28 -5.14 22.39
N ARG A 221 14.23 -4.32 22.87
CA ARG A 221 15.68 -4.39 22.63
C ARG A 221 16.30 -5.80 22.74
N ALA A 222 17.39 -6.01 21.99
CA ALA A 222 18.37 -7.08 22.22
C ALA A 222 19.06 -6.96 23.60
N PRO A 223 19.71 -8.03 24.09
CA PRO A 223 21.17 -8.05 23.91
C PRO A 223 21.80 -9.42 23.55
N LEU A 224 23.00 -9.36 22.97
CA LEU A 224 24.02 -10.43 22.88
C LEU A 224 24.72 -10.63 24.26
N PRO A 225 25.72 -11.53 24.46
CA PRO A 225 26.29 -12.55 23.57
C PRO A 225 26.38 -13.97 24.20
N TRP A 226 26.80 -14.97 23.42
CA TRP A 226 27.48 -16.15 23.97
C TRP A 226 28.90 -16.29 23.42
N ARG A 227 29.84 -16.64 24.30
CA ARG A 227 31.23 -16.98 23.96
C ARG A 227 31.32 -18.45 23.60
N THR A 228 32.15 -18.78 22.61
CA THR A 228 32.87 -20.05 22.58
C THR A 228 34.35 -19.81 22.28
N THR A 229 35.18 -20.40 23.13
CA THR A 229 36.62 -20.67 22.91
C THR A 229 36.82 -21.50 21.64
N GLY A 230 37.97 -21.52 20.95
CA GLY A 230 39.27 -20.89 21.20
C GLY A 230 40.27 -21.32 20.11
N SER A 231 41.58 -21.28 20.39
CA SER A 231 42.70 -21.80 19.56
C SER A 231 43.09 -21.01 18.30
N HIS A 232 43.92 -19.98 18.51
CA HIS A 232 45.02 -19.67 17.58
C HIS A 232 46.10 -20.77 17.64
N PRO A 233 46.82 -20.99 16.52
CA PRO A 233 48.28 -21.12 16.59
C PRO A 233 49.00 -20.02 15.79
N SER A 234 50.13 -19.57 16.36
CA SER A 234 50.98 -18.46 15.87
C SER A 234 51.70 -18.73 14.54
N PRO A 235 52.15 -17.68 13.82
CA PRO A 235 52.79 -17.83 12.51
C PRO A 235 54.23 -18.36 12.61
N ARG A 236 54.62 -19.24 11.67
CA ARG A 236 56.04 -19.57 11.42
C ARG A 236 56.62 -18.69 10.31
N ARG A 237 57.79 -18.11 10.60
CA ARG A 237 58.61 -17.31 9.68
C ARG A 237 59.51 -18.19 8.81
N CYS A 238 59.81 -17.65 7.62
CA CYS A 238 61.05 -17.82 6.83
C CYS A 238 61.48 -19.23 6.37
N ARG A 239 61.48 -19.44 5.04
CA ARG A 239 62.73 -19.48 4.25
C ARG A 239 62.47 -19.40 2.74
N SER A 240 63.25 -18.56 2.05
CA SER A 240 63.45 -18.64 0.59
C SER A 240 64.43 -19.77 0.26
N PRO A 241 64.43 -20.26 -0.99
CA PRO A 241 65.70 -20.42 -1.70
C PRO A 241 65.63 -20.03 -3.19
N GLY A 242 66.80 -19.75 -3.78
CA GLY A 242 67.02 -19.72 -5.23
C GLY A 242 66.71 -18.39 -5.90
#